data_AF-A0A6J4S091-F1
#
_entry.id   AF-A0A6J4S091-F1
#
_cell.length_a   1.000
_cell.length_b   1.000
_cell.length_c   1.000
_cell.angle_alpha   90.00
_cell.angle_beta   90.00
_cell.angle_gamma   90.00
#
_symmetry.space_group_name_H-M   'P 1'
#
loop_
_entity.id
_entity.type
_entity.pdbx_description
1 polymer ?
#
loop_
_entity_poly.entity_id
_entity_poly.type
_entity_poly.pdbx_seq_one_letter_code
_entity_poly.pdbx_strand_id
1 'polypeptide(L)'
;MMARWTSGQLGAEAIVEEHLDRRAALDGADFVINAVQIGMHEATLLDFEIPRRHGLKQTIADSMGIGGIFRGLRTIPFMLDLAREMEELCPGAILLNYTNPMGMLTWAVYKAHPRVPIAGLCHNVPYTVREISSYIGVPHEELSYNGAGINHIVWLTRLEHEGESAYPRLFAAMENPEVYAKDKVRFELMRRFGYFVTESSEHNAEYTPYFLRDDELIERYDVPVDEYVRRSEANLIEYANTREKLLAGESFPLERSVEYGSLIIHSVVTGEARMIYASVENTNLVENLPRGCCVEVAVAVDGTGLRPCHFGELPPQLAAHCAPHAAVQDVTVRAALEGNLDHVYHAAMLDRHATSVLSLDQIAAVVDELIEAHGDAMPEGLRTSNSGANRGTRDARA
;
A
#
# COMPACT_ATOMS: atom_id res chain seq x y z
N MET A 1 -9.45 24.95 -3.19
CA MET A 1 -10.08 25.21 -4.53
C MET A 1 -10.94 24.05 -5.05
N MET A 2 -10.35 22.88 -5.38
CA MET A 2 -11.09 21.72 -5.92
C MET A 2 -12.33 21.36 -5.08
N ALA A 3 -12.19 21.23 -3.76
CA ALA A 3 -13.30 20.89 -2.86
C ALA A 3 -14.48 21.89 -2.96
N ARG A 4 -14.21 23.19 -3.03
CA ARG A 4 -15.25 24.22 -3.21
C ARG A 4 -15.93 24.11 -4.58
N TRP A 5 -15.14 23.88 -5.63
CA TRP A 5 -15.66 23.67 -6.98
C TRP A 5 -16.57 22.44 -7.02
N THR A 6 -16.13 21.30 -6.47
CA THR A 6 -16.92 20.06 -6.39
C THR A 6 -18.22 20.27 -5.61
N SER A 7 -18.18 20.94 -4.46
CA SER A 7 -19.38 21.27 -3.68
C SER A 7 -20.38 22.09 -4.52
N GLY A 8 -19.88 23.10 -5.23
CA GLY A 8 -20.72 23.94 -6.10
C GLY A 8 -21.35 23.16 -7.26
N GLN A 9 -20.59 22.29 -7.93
CA GLN A 9 -21.12 21.47 -9.03
C GLN A 9 -22.22 20.50 -8.56
N LEU A 10 -22.11 19.99 -7.34
CA LEU A 10 -23.09 19.06 -6.75
C LEU A 10 -24.27 19.77 -6.08
N GLY A 11 -24.29 21.11 -6.06
CA GLY A 11 -25.29 21.88 -5.31
C GLY A 11 -25.24 21.62 -3.80
N ALA A 12 -24.09 21.18 -3.28
CA ALA A 12 -23.87 20.94 -1.86
C ALA A 12 -23.48 22.24 -1.15
N GLU A 13 -23.91 22.38 0.11
CA GLU A 13 -23.64 23.55 0.95
C GLU A 13 -22.49 23.29 1.94
N ALA A 14 -21.42 22.60 1.50
CA ALA A 14 -20.30 22.25 2.36
C ALA A 14 -19.51 23.52 2.77
N ILE A 15 -19.21 23.63 4.07
CA ILE A 15 -18.25 24.61 4.58
C ILE A 15 -16.85 24.02 4.35
N VAL A 16 -16.02 24.72 3.58
CA VAL A 16 -14.65 24.32 3.28
C VAL A 16 -13.70 25.33 3.90
N GLU A 17 -12.76 24.84 4.71
CA GLU A 17 -11.70 25.63 5.34
C GLU A 17 -10.34 25.05 4.93
N GLU A 18 -9.30 25.88 4.91
CA GLU A 18 -7.95 25.51 4.47
C GLU A 18 -6.97 25.95 5.56
N HIS A 19 -6.14 25.02 6.05
CA HIS A 19 -5.19 25.28 7.15
C HIS A 19 -3.80 24.82 6.75
N LEU A 20 -2.79 25.66 7.03
CA LEU A 20 -1.37 25.27 6.95
C LEU A 20 -0.87 24.64 8.26
N ASP A 21 -1.53 24.96 9.37
CA ASP A 21 -1.32 24.28 10.66
C ASP A 21 -2.22 23.05 10.73
N ARG A 22 -1.59 21.87 10.80
CA ARG A 22 -2.28 20.58 10.89
C ARG A 22 -3.16 20.50 12.15
N ARG A 23 -2.72 21.07 13.28
CA ARG A 23 -3.49 21.01 14.53
C ARG A 23 -4.83 21.74 14.40
N ALA A 24 -4.85 22.90 13.74
CA ALA A 24 -6.08 23.63 13.46
C ALA A 24 -7.05 22.84 12.55
N ALA A 25 -6.54 22.03 11.62
CA ALA A 25 -7.37 21.17 10.78
C ALA A 25 -7.91 19.92 11.52
N LEU A 26 -7.28 19.51 12.62
CA LEU A 26 -7.66 18.32 13.40
C LEU A 26 -8.66 18.63 14.51
N ASP A 27 -8.73 19.87 15.00
CA ASP A 27 -9.54 20.26 16.15
C ASP A 27 -11.03 19.88 15.94
N GLY A 28 -11.52 18.96 16.76
CA GLY A 28 -12.91 18.50 16.71
C GLY A 28 -13.31 17.66 15.49
N ALA A 29 -12.36 17.16 14.68
CA ALA A 29 -12.68 16.32 13.53
C ALA A 29 -13.29 14.96 13.94
N ASP A 30 -14.26 14.44 13.18
CA ASP A 30 -14.79 13.07 13.37
C ASP A 30 -14.06 12.02 12.50
N PHE A 31 -13.48 12.47 11.39
CA PHE A 31 -12.75 11.64 10.43
C PHE A 31 -11.53 12.38 9.95
N VAL A 32 -10.42 11.68 9.80
CA VAL A 32 -9.17 12.22 9.27
C VAL A 32 -8.76 11.39 8.08
N ILE A 33 -8.74 11.99 6.89
CA ILE A 33 -8.28 11.34 5.66
C ILE A 33 -6.82 11.73 5.43
N ASN A 34 -5.91 10.74 5.47
CA ASN A 34 -4.50 10.94 5.19
C ASN A 34 -4.15 10.48 3.77
N ALA A 35 -3.61 11.39 2.95
CA ALA A 35 -3.17 11.12 1.58
C ALA A 35 -1.86 11.88 1.24
N VAL A 36 -0.94 11.96 2.19
CA VAL A 36 0.37 12.61 2.00
C VAL A 36 1.33 11.76 1.15
N GLN A 37 2.31 12.42 0.55
CA GLN A 37 3.49 11.79 -0.05
C GLN A 37 4.75 12.52 0.41
N ILE A 38 5.43 11.97 1.42
CA ILE A 38 6.62 12.60 1.99
C ILE A 38 7.80 12.50 1.01
N GLY A 39 8.36 13.67 0.66
CA GLY A 39 9.46 13.80 -0.31
C GLY A 39 9.03 13.85 -1.78
N MET A 40 7.72 13.76 -2.07
CA MET A 40 7.13 13.93 -3.40
C MET A 40 7.85 13.11 -4.48
N HIS A 41 8.05 13.67 -5.68
CA HIS A 41 8.63 12.97 -6.83
C HIS A 41 10.16 12.82 -6.70
N GLU A 42 10.82 13.78 -6.07
CA GLU A 42 12.26 13.80 -5.86
C GLU A 42 12.71 12.59 -5.02
N ALA A 43 11.99 12.27 -3.96
CA ALA A 43 12.28 11.07 -3.17
C ALA A 43 12.03 9.78 -3.98
N THR A 44 11.01 9.75 -4.83
CA THR A 44 10.76 8.61 -5.74
C THR A 44 11.94 8.40 -6.68
N LEU A 45 12.53 9.47 -7.24
CA LEU A 45 13.69 9.34 -8.11
C LEU A 45 14.88 8.70 -7.39
N LEU A 46 15.13 9.07 -6.14
CA LEU A 46 16.18 8.44 -5.31
C LEU A 46 15.90 6.96 -5.06
N ASP A 47 14.65 6.63 -4.71
CA ASP A 47 14.20 5.26 -4.45
C ASP A 47 14.36 4.33 -5.67
N PHE A 48 14.40 4.88 -6.89
CA PHE A 48 14.67 4.12 -8.12
C PHE A 48 16.14 4.17 -8.56
N GLU A 49 16.75 5.35 -8.59
CA GLU A 49 18.08 5.56 -9.17
C GLU A 49 19.17 4.86 -8.36
N ILE A 50 19.10 4.89 -7.03
CA ILE A 50 20.11 4.26 -6.18
C ILE A 50 20.08 2.74 -6.35
N PRO A 51 18.97 2.01 -6.11
CA PRO A 51 18.92 0.56 -6.37
C PRO A 51 19.35 0.18 -7.79
N ARG A 52 18.97 0.96 -8.81
CA ARG A 52 19.33 0.70 -10.21
C ARG A 52 20.84 0.75 -10.43
N ARG A 53 21.58 1.66 -9.78
CA ARG A 53 23.06 1.72 -9.89
C ARG A 53 23.75 0.47 -9.35
N HIS A 54 23.10 -0.26 -8.44
CA HIS A 54 23.58 -1.53 -7.91
C HIS A 54 23.04 -2.75 -8.66
N GLY A 55 22.25 -2.55 -9.72
CA GLY A 55 21.68 -3.61 -10.55
C GLY A 55 20.28 -4.08 -10.14
N LEU A 56 19.65 -3.44 -9.16
CA LEU A 56 18.28 -3.77 -8.72
C LEU A 56 17.26 -2.90 -9.45
N LYS A 57 16.59 -3.50 -10.45
CA LYS A 57 15.49 -2.87 -11.19
C LYS A 57 14.20 -2.94 -10.39
N GLN A 58 13.38 -1.90 -10.43
CA GLN A 58 12.09 -1.83 -9.75
C GLN A 58 11.01 -1.41 -10.75
N THR A 59 9.75 -1.70 -10.45
CA THR A 59 8.59 -1.26 -11.25
C THR A 59 7.86 -0.13 -10.53
N ILE A 60 7.61 -0.29 -9.22
CA ILE A 60 6.75 0.60 -8.45
C ILE A 60 7.44 1.23 -7.24
N ALA A 61 8.11 0.43 -6.41
CA ALA A 61 8.89 0.88 -5.26
C ALA A 61 8.10 1.73 -4.21
N ASP A 62 6.78 1.60 -4.12
CA ASP A 62 5.92 2.45 -3.29
C ASP A 62 5.46 1.82 -1.95
N SER A 63 5.31 0.50 -1.92
CA SER A 63 4.66 -0.22 -0.82
C SER A 63 5.49 -1.35 -0.22
N MET A 64 6.28 -2.04 -1.04
CA MET A 64 7.17 -3.13 -0.64
C MET A 64 8.50 -2.98 -1.39
N GLY A 65 9.43 -3.92 -1.19
CA GLY A 65 10.77 -3.80 -1.75
C GLY A 65 11.61 -2.73 -1.04
N ILE A 66 12.78 -2.44 -1.61
CA ILE A 66 13.71 -1.45 -1.08
C ILE A 66 13.07 -0.05 -1.06
N GLY A 67 12.41 0.38 -2.14
CA GLY A 67 11.71 1.67 -2.14
C GLY A 67 10.59 1.75 -1.10
N GLY A 68 9.80 0.69 -0.95
CA GLY A 68 8.75 0.63 0.08
C GLY A 68 9.29 0.75 1.51
N ILE A 69 10.44 0.11 1.80
CA ILE A 69 11.14 0.25 3.10
C ILE A 69 11.48 1.71 3.35
N PHE A 70 12.18 2.38 2.42
CA PHE A 70 12.64 3.75 2.62
C PHE A 70 11.50 4.76 2.63
N ARG A 71 10.48 4.58 1.80
CA ARG A 71 9.26 5.40 1.85
C ARG A 71 8.54 5.25 3.19
N GLY A 72 8.49 4.03 3.74
CA GLY A 72 7.99 3.76 5.08
C GLY A 72 8.78 4.53 6.15
N LEU A 73 10.10 4.40 6.14
CA LEU A 73 10.98 5.08 7.10
C LEU A 73 10.80 6.60 7.08
N ARG A 74 10.66 7.23 5.90
CA ARG A 74 10.41 8.67 5.78
C ARG A 74 9.02 9.10 6.28
N THR A 75 8.03 8.22 6.17
CA THR A 75 6.62 8.57 6.39
C THR A 75 6.12 8.21 7.78
N ILE A 76 6.65 7.16 8.41
CA ILE A 76 6.25 6.73 9.76
C ILE A 76 6.30 7.89 10.78
N PRO A 77 7.36 8.73 10.87
CA PRO A 77 7.39 9.83 11.83
C PRO A 77 6.20 10.79 11.70
N PHE A 78 5.80 11.14 10.47
CA PHE A 78 4.62 11.96 10.22
C PHE A 78 3.34 11.28 10.73
N MET A 79 3.19 9.97 10.50
CA MET A 79 2.03 9.21 10.96
C MET A 79 1.93 9.17 12.48
N LEU A 80 3.06 9.06 13.19
CA LEU A 80 3.09 9.07 14.66
C LEU A 80 2.71 10.44 15.22
N ASP A 81 3.22 11.53 14.62
CA ASP A 81 2.82 12.89 15.02
C ASP A 81 1.33 13.14 14.76
N LEU A 82 0.82 12.72 13.60
CA LEU A 82 -0.60 12.81 13.27
C LEU A 82 -1.45 12.04 14.29
N ALA A 83 -1.08 10.80 14.60
CA ALA A 83 -1.80 9.97 15.57
C ALA A 83 -1.79 10.60 16.97
N ARG A 84 -0.64 11.10 17.44
CA ARG A 84 -0.52 11.82 18.72
C ARG A 84 -1.44 13.05 18.77
N GLU A 85 -1.44 13.85 17.71
CA GLU A 85 -2.30 15.05 17.64
C GLU A 85 -3.78 14.68 17.60
N MET A 86 -4.16 13.60 16.91
CA MET A 86 -5.53 13.09 16.93
C MET A 86 -5.97 12.67 18.34
N GLU A 87 -5.11 11.99 19.10
CA GLU A 87 -5.42 11.62 20.50
C GLU A 87 -5.65 12.86 21.39
N GLU A 88 -4.99 13.97 21.10
CA GLU A 88 -5.14 15.24 21.83
C GLU A 88 -6.37 16.05 21.41
N LEU A 89 -6.61 16.18 20.10
CA LEU A 89 -7.50 17.19 19.52
C LEU A 89 -8.85 16.64 19.06
N CYS A 90 -8.89 15.36 18.67
CA CYS A 90 -10.10 14.72 18.15
C CYS A 90 -10.18 13.25 18.58
N PRO A 91 -10.24 12.99 19.91
CA PRO A 91 -10.27 11.63 20.43
C PRO A 91 -11.51 10.87 19.93
N GLY A 92 -11.28 9.73 19.27
CA GLY A 92 -12.33 8.90 18.66
C GLY A 92 -12.50 9.10 17.16
N ALA A 93 -11.85 10.10 16.57
CA ALA A 93 -11.84 10.28 15.12
C ALA A 93 -11.23 9.08 14.42
N ILE A 94 -11.82 8.66 13.29
CA ILE A 94 -11.29 7.54 12.50
C ILE A 94 -10.25 8.06 11.50
N LEU A 95 -9.03 7.52 11.58
CA LEU A 95 -7.97 7.75 10.62
C LEU A 95 -8.14 6.83 9.40
N LEU A 96 -8.48 7.42 8.26
CA LEU A 96 -8.61 6.75 6.97
C LEU A 96 -7.35 7.01 6.15
N ASN A 97 -6.44 6.03 6.11
CA ASN A 97 -5.13 6.18 5.49
C ASN A 97 -5.10 5.66 4.05
N TYR A 98 -4.81 6.55 3.10
CA TYR A 98 -4.53 6.26 1.70
C TYR A 98 -3.05 6.28 1.35
N THR A 99 -2.19 6.74 2.26
CA THR A 99 -0.76 6.85 2.00
C THR A 99 -0.08 5.48 2.05
N ASN A 100 0.75 5.20 1.05
CA ASN A 100 1.67 4.06 1.00
C ASN A 100 3.04 4.37 1.66
N PRO A 101 3.73 3.38 2.26
CA PRO A 101 3.41 1.93 2.30
C PRO A 101 2.36 1.57 3.37
N MET A 102 1.12 1.34 2.96
CA MET A 102 -0.04 1.36 3.86
C MET A 102 0.02 0.31 4.97
N GLY A 103 0.55 -0.89 4.66
CA GLY A 103 0.76 -1.94 5.65
C GLY A 103 1.70 -1.51 6.77
N MET A 104 2.84 -0.88 6.45
CA MET A 104 3.81 -0.41 7.45
C MET A 104 3.28 0.79 8.23
N LEU A 105 2.61 1.74 7.55
CA LEU A 105 2.11 2.96 8.19
C LEU A 105 0.97 2.66 9.16
N THR A 106 0.00 1.83 8.74
CA THR A 106 -1.09 1.39 9.62
C THR A 106 -0.53 0.64 10.82
N TRP A 107 0.45 -0.24 10.61
CA TRP A 107 1.12 -0.98 11.68
C TRP A 107 1.84 -0.07 12.69
N ALA A 108 2.63 0.88 12.21
CA ALA A 108 3.31 1.82 13.10
C ALA A 108 2.32 2.60 13.98
N VAL A 109 1.19 3.05 13.42
CA VAL A 109 0.16 3.78 14.16
C VAL A 109 -0.46 2.94 15.26
N TYR A 110 -1.05 1.76 14.98
CA TYR A 110 -1.72 1.01 16.05
C TYR A 110 -0.74 0.45 17.09
N LYS A 111 0.54 0.24 16.73
CA LYS A 111 1.58 -0.21 17.65
C LYS A 111 2.01 0.89 18.63
N ALA A 112 2.11 2.14 18.16
CA ALA A 112 2.52 3.29 18.98
C ALA A 112 1.35 4.00 19.66
N HIS A 113 0.19 4.06 19.00
CA HIS A 113 -1.03 4.77 19.40
C HIS A 113 -2.26 3.85 19.29
N PRO A 114 -2.38 2.80 20.11
CA PRO A 114 -3.45 1.79 20.00
C PRO A 114 -4.87 2.33 20.24
N ARG A 115 -5.01 3.58 20.68
CA ARG A 115 -6.32 4.25 20.87
C ARG A 115 -6.81 4.97 19.61
N VAL A 116 -5.96 5.16 18.60
CA VAL A 116 -6.36 5.79 17.34
C VAL A 116 -7.02 4.73 16.46
N PRO A 117 -8.33 4.84 16.16
CA PRO A 117 -8.98 3.96 15.20
C PRO A 117 -8.41 4.26 13.81
N ILE A 118 -7.78 3.27 13.19
CA ILE A 118 -7.17 3.42 11.87
C ILE A 118 -7.61 2.30 10.93
N ALA A 119 -7.86 2.66 9.67
CA ALA A 119 -7.99 1.74 8.55
C ALA A 119 -7.18 2.24 7.36
N GLY A 120 -6.32 1.37 6.83
CA GLY A 120 -5.69 1.58 5.53
C GLY A 120 -6.65 1.23 4.40
N LEU A 121 -6.82 2.13 3.43
CA LEU A 121 -7.79 1.99 2.34
C LEU A 121 -7.10 1.95 0.98
N CYS A 122 -7.13 0.79 0.33
CA CYS A 122 -6.65 0.59 -1.04
C CYS A 122 -7.81 0.21 -1.96
N HIS A 123 -7.76 0.62 -3.23
CA HIS A 123 -8.74 0.26 -4.25
C HIS A 123 -8.44 -1.06 -4.96
N ASN A 124 -7.34 -1.74 -4.61
CA ASN A 124 -6.85 -2.94 -5.30
C ASN A 124 -7.88 -4.07 -5.40
N VAL A 125 -8.62 -4.40 -4.34
CA VAL A 125 -9.60 -5.49 -4.30
C VAL A 125 -10.78 -5.19 -5.26
N PRO A 126 -11.49 -4.05 -5.15
CA PRO A 126 -12.60 -3.77 -6.07
C PRO A 126 -12.14 -3.61 -7.53
N TYR A 127 -10.94 -3.07 -7.78
CA TYR A 127 -10.38 -3.01 -9.14
C TYR A 127 -10.04 -4.41 -9.69
N THR A 128 -9.39 -5.25 -8.89
CA THR A 128 -9.06 -6.63 -9.28
C THR A 128 -10.33 -7.41 -9.67
N VAL A 129 -11.42 -7.27 -8.89
CA VAL A 129 -12.69 -7.94 -9.22
C VAL A 129 -13.30 -7.41 -10.51
N ARG A 130 -13.19 -6.11 -10.80
CA ARG A 130 -13.62 -5.53 -12.09
C ARG A 130 -12.78 -6.02 -13.27
N GLU A 131 -11.47 -6.17 -13.08
CA GLU A 131 -10.58 -6.76 -14.08
C GLU A 131 -10.95 -8.22 -14.37
N ILE A 132 -11.10 -9.04 -13.32
CA ILE A 132 -11.57 -10.42 -13.42
C ILE A 132 -12.90 -10.50 -14.16
N SER A 133 -13.86 -9.65 -13.81
CA SER A 133 -15.16 -9.50 -14.49
C SER A 133 -15.00 -9.30 -16.00
N SER A 134 -14.06 -8.45 -16.41
CA SER A 134 -13.75 -8.22 -17.83
C SER A 134 -13.13 -9.43 -18.54
N TYR A 135 -12.38 -10.27 -17.83
CA TYR A 135 -11.75 -11.47 -18.39
C TYR A 135 -12.75 -12.60 -18.66
N ILE A 136 -13.75 -12.74 -17.79
CA ILE A 136 -14.73 -13.84 -17.86
C ILE A 136 -16.10 -13.42 -18.42
N GLY A 137 -16.30 -12.13 -18.72
CA GLY A 137 -17.53 -11.61 -19.33
C GLY A 137 -18.74 -11.64 -18.41
N VAL A 138 -18.53 -11.43 -17.11
CA VAL A 138 -19.58 -11.43 -16.08
C VAL A 138 -19.65 -10.03 -15.45
N PRO A 139 -20.82 -9.39 -15.29
CA PRO A 139 -20.94 -8.10 -14.60
C PRO A 139 -20.34 -8.14 -13.19
N HIS A 140 -19.58 -7.10 -12.80
CA HIS A 140 -18.86 -7.10 -11.52
C HIS A 140 -19.80 -7.16 -10.30
N GLU A 141 -21.02 -6.64 -10.43
CA GLU A 141 -22.07 -6.65 -9.41
C GLU A 141 -22.65 -8.06 -9.17
N GLU A 142 -22.46 -8.97 -10.13
CA GLU A 142 -22.93 -10.37 -10.05
C GLU A 142 -21.86 -11.30 -9.45
N LEU A 143 -20.65 -10.80 -9.20
CA LEU A 143 -19.57 -11.55 -8.56
C LEU A 143 -19.59 -11.40 -7.04
N SER A 144 -19.65 -12.53 -6.36
CA SER A 144 -19.41 -12.62 -4.92
C SER A 144 -17.99 -13.10 -4.67
N TYR A 145 -17.27 -12.44 -3.77
CA TYR A 145 -15.87 -12.77 -3.49
C TYR A 145 -15.53 -12.66 -2.00
N ASN A 146 -14.55 -13.45 -1.59
CA ASN A 146 -13.89 -13.33 -0.30
C ASN A 146 -12.40 -13.60 -0.46
N GLY A 147 -11.58 -12.83 0.23
CA GLY A 147 -10.15 -12.96 0.21
C GLY A 147 -9.52 -12.38 1.46
N ALA A 148 -8.26 -12.71 1.67
CA ALA A 148 -7.45 -12.11 2.73
C ALA A 148 -5.97 -12.14 2.35
N GLY A 149 -5.19 -11.35 3.08
CA GLY A 149 -3.75 -11.32 2.96
C GLY A 149 -3.19 -10.09 3.65
N ILE A 150 -2.27 -9.41 2.97
CA ILE A 150 -1.76 -8.10 3.39
C ILE A 150 -2.04 -7.09 2.27
N ASN A 151 -1.85 -5.80 2.56
CA ASN A 151 -1.99 -4.76 1.55
C ASN A 151 -1.19 -5.09 0.26
N HIS A 152 -1.83 -4.90 -0.90
CA HIS A 152 -1.33 -5.28 -2.24
C HIS A 152 -1.09 -6.79 -2.49
N ILE A 153 -1.38 -7.68 -1.52
CA ILE A 153 -1.29 -9.15 -1.69
C ILE A 153 -2.48 -9.80 -0.97
N VAL A 154 -3.69 -9.54 -1.47
CA VAL A 154 -4.90 -10.26 -1.04
C VAL A 154 -5.16 -11.38 -2.03
N TRP A 155 -5.34 -12.59 -1.52
CA TRP A 155 -5.71 -13.73 -2.37
C TRP A 155 -7.22 -13.96 -2.31
N LEU A 156 -7.88 -13.97 -3.48
CA LEU A 156 -9.32 -14.17 -3.57
C LEU A 156 -9.67 -15.67 -3.47
N THR A 157 -9.75 -16.24 -2.26
CA THR A 157 -9.99 -17.68 -2.08
C THR A 157 -11.39 -18.13 -2.45
N ARG A 158 -12.36 -17.20 -2.46
CA ARG A 158 -13.71 -17.41 -2.96
C ARG A 158 -14.00 -16.38 -4.05
N LEU A 159 -14.45 -16.88 -5.20
CA LEU A 159 -14.91 -16.06 -6.32
C LEU A 159 -16.05 -16.83 -7.00
N GLU A 160 -17.26 -16.30 -6.93
CA GLU A 160 -18.48 -16.99 -7.33
C GLU A 160 -19.37 -16.11 -8.21
N HIS A 161 -20.04 -16.76 -9.16
CA HIS A 161 -21.11 -16.19 -9.97
C HIS A 161 -22.32 -17.12 -9.85
N GLU A 162 -23.49 -16.59 -9.47
CA GLU A 162 -24.72 -17.37 -9.25
C GLU A 162 -24.54 -18.55 -8.26
N GLY A 163 -23.62 -18.40 -7.29
CA GLY A 163 -23.32 -19.43 -6.29
C GLY A 163 -22.37 -20.54 -6.77
N GLU A 164 -21.89 -20.48 -8.01
CA GLU A 164 -20.88 -21.40 -8.55
C GLU A 164 -19.51 -20.74 -8.62
N SER A 165 -18.44 -21.53 -8.42
CA SER A 165 -17.07 -21.03 -8.54
C SER A 165 -16.79 -20.47 -9.94
N ALA A 166 -16.30 -19.24 -10.02
CA ALA A 166 -15.90 -18.60 -11.27
C ALA A 166 -14.46 -18.96 -11.69
N TYR A 167 -13.69 -19.62 -10.82
CA TYR A 167 -12.30 -20.00 -11.11
C TYR A 167 -12.15 -20.84 -12.39
N PRO A 168 -12.97 -21.87 -12.67
CA PRO A 168 -12.88 -22.60 -13.94
C PRO A 168 -13.00 -21.69 -15.17
N ARG A 169 -13.86 -20.67 -15.10
CA ARG A 169 -14.01 -19.66 -16.18
C ARG A 169 -12.77 -18.78 -16.28
N LEU A 170 -12.21 -18.36 -15.14
CA LEU A 170 -11.00 -17.53 -15.10
C LEU A 170 -9.76 -18.28 -15.61
N PHE A 171 -9.59 -19.55 -15.23
CA PHE A 171 -8.53 -20.41 -15.78
C PHE A 171 -8.70 -20.63 -17.29
N ALA A 172 -9.93 -20.80 -17.78
CA ALA A 172 -10.19 -20.89 -19.22
C ALA A 172 -9.91 -19.57 -19.95
N ALA A 173 -10.27 -18.43 -19.36
CA ALA A 173 -10.01 -17.10 -19.93
C ALA A 173 -8.51 -16.82 -20.08
N MET A 174 -7.69 -17.27 -19.13
CA MET A 174 -6.23 -17.16 -19.18
C MET A 174 -5.61 -17.88 -20.40
N GLU A 175 -6.29 -18.87 -20.99
CA GLU A 175 -5.77 -19.57 -22.19
C GLU A 175 -5.98 -18.76 -23.48
N ASN A 176 -6.77 -17.68 -23.45
CA ASN A 176 -6.85 -16.71 -24.54
C ASN A 176 -5.61 -15.78 -24.51
N PRO A 177 -4.77 -15.73 -25.56
CA PRO A 177 -3.58 -14.89 -25.59
C PRO A 177 -3.85 -13.39 -25.37
N GLU A 178 -4.99 -12.87 -25.87
CA GLU A 178 -5.34 -11.45 -25.71
C GLU A 178 -5.76 -11.11 -24.28
N VAL A 179 -6.33 -12.08 -23.55
CA VAL A 179 -6.67 -11.92 -22.13
C VAL A 179 -5.40 -12.06 -21.29
N TYR A 180 -4.61 -13.11 -21.54
CA TYR A 180 -3.35 -13.35 -20.82
C TYR A 180 -2.39 -12.16 -20.90
N ALA A 181 -2.25 -11.56 -22.08
CA ALA A 181 -1.36 -10.41 -22.31
C ALA A 181 -1.72 -9.17 -21.46
N LYS A 182 -2.95 -9.07 -20.94
CA LYS A 182 -3.35 -7.95 -20.09
C LYS A 182 -2.77 -8.04 -18.67
N ASP A 183 -2.37 -9.24 -18.23
CA ASP A 183 -2.08 -9.48 -16.82
C ASP A 183 -1.18 -10.70 -16.57
N LYS A 184 -0.13 -10.83 -17.38
CA LYS A 184 0.73 -12.03 -17.47
C LYS A 184 1.25 -12.50 -16.10
N VAL A 185 1.66 -11.56 -15.25
CA VAL A 185 2.28 -11.86 -13.95
C VAL A 185 1.27 -12.45 -12.97
N ARG A 186 0.11 -11.81 -12.77
CA ARG A 186 -0.92 -12.35 -11.89
C ARG A 186 -1.53 -13.63 -12.41
N PHE A 187 -1.69 -13.77 -13.72
CA PHE A 187 -2.12 -15.04 -14.31
C PHE A 187 -1.10 -16.15 -14.08
N GLU A 188 0.20 -15.88 -14.18
CA GLU A 188 1.21 -16.88 -13.86
C GLU A 188 1.22 -17.23 -12.38
N LEU A 189 1.05 -16.25 -11.48
CA LEU A 189 0.88 -16.53 -10.06
C LEU A 189 -0.38 -17.39 -9.81
N MET A 190 -1.53 -17.08 -10.42
CA MET A 190 -2.73 -17.90 -10.33
C MET A 190 -2.49 -19.33 -10.84
N ARG A 191 -1.81 -19.49 -11.99
CA ARG A 191 -1.47 -20.79 -12.57
C ARG A 191 -0.67 -21.67 -11.60
N ARG A 192 0.17 -21.08 -10.76
CA ARG A 192 1.06 -21.81 -9.84
C ARG A 192 0.52 -21.95 -8.41
N PHE A 193 -0.20 -20.94 -7.93
CA PHE A 193 -0.69 -20.87 -6.55
C PHE A 193 -2.18 -21.24 -6.40
N GLY A 194 -2.91 -21.30 -7.53
CA GLY A 194 -4.30 -21.77 -7.62
C GLY A 194 -5.37 -20.69 -7.48
N TYR A 195 -4.99 -19.48 -7.05
CA TYR A 195 -5.91 -18.38 -6.76
C TYR A 195 -5.41 -17.08 -7.37
N PHE A 196 -6.30 -16.15 -7.67
CA PHE A 196 -5.95 -14.83 -8.19
C PHE A 196 -5.56 -13.90 -7.02
N VAL A 197 -4.47 -13.15 -7.20
CA VAL A 197 -3.96 -12.17 -6.21
C VAL A 197 -4.35 -10.76 -6.64
N THR A 198 -4.60 -9.89 -5.66
CA THR A 198 -4.88 -8.47 -5.92
C THR A 198 -3.62 -7.68 -6.24
N GLU A 199 -3.87 -6.43 -6.63
CA GLU A 199 -2.93 -5.45 -7.15
C GLU A 199 -2.39 -5.83 -8.53
N SER A 200 -1.91 -4.89 -9.32
CA SER A 200 -1.59 -5.15 -10.73
C SER A 200 -0.36 -6.06 -10.97
N SER A 201 -0.20 -6.49 -12.22
CA SER A 201 0.96 -7.27 -12.67
C SER A 201 2.29 -6.55 -12.40
N GLU A 202 2.35 -5.23 -12.59
CA GLU A 202 3.59 -4.48 -12.37
C GLU A 202 4.03 -4.46 -10.90
N HIS A 203 3.10 -4.38 -9.94
CA HIS A 203 3.42 -4.49 -8.52
C HIS A 203 3.86 -5.91 -8.15
N ASN A 204 3.09 -6.92 -8.56
CA ASN A 204 3.38 -8.33 -8.24
C ASN A 204 4.69 -8.83 -8.88
N ALA A 205 5.13 -8.20 -9.98
CA ALA A 205 6.43 -8.48 -10.59
C ALA A 205 7.60 -8.10 -9.67
N GLU A 206 7.44 -7.02 -8.89
CA GLU A 206 8.41 -6.53 -7.92
C GLU A 206 8.30 -7.24 -6.57
N TYR A 207 7.10 -7.63 -6.15
CA TYR A 207 6.89 -8.26 -4.85
C TYR A 207 7.27 -9.74 -4.84
N THR A 208 7.78 -10.27 -5.94
CA THR A 208 8.16 -11.68 -6.02
C THR A 208 9.51 -11.83 -6.71
N PRO A 209 10.29 -12.88 -6.38
CA PRO A 209 11.61 -13.08 -6.97
C PRO A 209 11.54 -13.67 -8.40
N TYR A 210 10.36 -13.72 -9.03
CA TYR A 210 10.17 -14.56 -10.22
C TYR A 210 10.32 -13.81 -11.53
N PHE A 211 10.12 -12.50 -11.56
CA PHE A 211 9.86 -11.77 -12.81
C PHE A 211 10.90 -10.67 -13.14
N LEU A 212 11.60 -10.12 -12.14
CA LEU A 212 12.53 -9.00 -12.32
C LEU A 212 14.02 -9.37 -12.23
N ARG A 213 14.36 -10.67 -12.17
CA ARG A 213 15.75 -11.11 -11.92
C ARG A 213 16.70 -10.90 -13.09
N ASP A 214 16.20 -10.98 -14.31
CA ASP A 214 16.99 -10.86 -15.53
C ASP A 214 16.13 -10.31 -16.69
N ASP A 215 16.79 -9.89 -17.77
CA ASP A 215 16.13 -9.29 -18.93
C ASP A 215 15.25 -10.26 -19.71
N GLU A 216 15.55 -11.57 -19.67
CA GLU A 216 14.73 -12.59 -20.34
C GLU A 216 13.35 -12.69 -19.67
N LEU A 217 13.31 -12.70 -18.33
CA LEU A 217 12.06 -12.73 -17.58
C LEU A 217 11.27 -11.42 -17.75
N ILE A 218 11.96 -10.28 -17.73
CA ILE A 218 11.33 -8.97 -17.95
C ILE A 218 10.65 -8.92 -19.31
N GLU A 219 11.34 -9.34 -20.38
CA GLU A 219 10.79 -9.38 -21.73
C GLU A 219 9.66 -10.40 -21.86
N ARG A 220 9.82 -11.60 -21.29
CA ARG A 220 8.80 -12.66 -21.37
C ARG A 220 7.46 -12.24 -20.75
N TYR A 221 7.51 -11.54 -19.61
CA TYR A 221 6.34 -11.17 -18.82
C TYR A 221 5.89 -9.71 -19.00
N ASP A 222 6.48 -8.98 -19.97
CA ASP A 222 6.21 -7.56 -20.25
C ASP A 222 6.32 -6.67 -19.00
N VAL A 223 7.30 -6.92 -18.13
CA VAL A 223 7.40 -6.21 -16.85
C VAL A 223 7.81 -4.75 -17.07
N PRO A 224 6.99 -3.77 -16.65
CA PRO A 224 7.26 -2.36 -16.96
C PRO A 224 8.23 -1.76 -15.91
N VAL A 225 9.54 -1.94 -16.13
CA VAL A 225 10.58 -1.32 -15.29
C VAL A 225 10.42 0.22 -15.28
N ASP A 226 10.60 0.84 -14.12
CA ASP A 226 10.46 2.29 -13.88
C ASP A 226 9.04 2.85 -14.14
N GLU A 227 8.00 2.02 -14.04
CA GLU A 227 6.60 2.44 -14.26
C GLU A 227 6.20 3.61 -13.36
N TYR A 228 6.49 3.53 -12.06
CA TYR A 228 5.99 4.53 -11.12
C TYR A 228 6.67 5.89 -11.26
N VAL A 229 7.90 5.94 -11.79
CA VAL A 229 8.54 7.21 -12.15
C VAL A 229 7.71 7.93 -13.21
N ARG A 230 7.33 7.22 -14.29
CA ARG A 230 6.48 7.76 -15.36
C ARG A 230 5.09 8.12 -14.84
N ARG A 231 4.49 7.25 -14.01
CA ARG A 231 3.18 7.50 -13.37
C ARG A 231 3.22 8.76 -12.50
N SER A 232 4.27 8.93 -11.70
CA SER A 232 4.45 10.10 -10.83
C SER A 232 4.60 11.39 -11.63
N GLU A 233 5.36 11.39 -12.74
CA GLU A 233 5.46 12.55 -13.63
C GLU A 233 4.11 12.88 -14.28
N ALA A 234 3.40 11.87 -14.79
CA ALA A 234 2.07 12.05 -15.37
C ALA A 234 1.07 12.65 -14.37
N ASN A 235 1.07 12.19 -13.12
CA ASN A 235 0.22 12.71 -12.05
C ASN A 235 0.51 14.20 -11.75
N LEU A 236 1.77 14.63 -11.79
CA LEU A 236 2.14 16.04 -11.60
C LEU A 236 1.61 16.90 -12.76
N ILE A 237 1.71 16.40 -13.99
CA ILE A 237 1.18 17.08 -15.19
C ILE A 237 -0.35 17.16 -15.09
N GLU A 238 -1.02 16.08 -14.73
CA GLU A 238 -2.48 16.05 -14.56
C GLU A 238 -2.94 17.03 -13.47
N TYR A 239 -2.25 17.06 -12.33
CA TYR A 239 -2.51 18.02 -11.26
C TYR A 239 -2.36 19.46 -11.76
N ALA A 240 -1.27 19.79 -12.46
CA ALA A 240 -1.03 21.12 -13.00
C ALA A 240 -2.13 21.53 -13.98
N ASN A 241 -2.46 20.66 -14.94
CA ASN A 241 -3.52 20.89 -15.91
C ASN A 241 -4.89 21.10 -15.24
N THR A 242 -5.22 20.27 -14.24
CA THR A 242 -6.48 20.38 -13.50
C THR A 242 -6.55 21.68 -12.71
N ARG A 243 -5.44 22.08 -12.08
CA ARG A 243 -5.34 23.34 -11.36
C ARG A 243 -5.50 24.54 -12.30
N GLU A 244 -4.92 24.51 -13.49
CA GLU A 244 -5.09 25.57 -14.51
C GLU A 244 -6.54 25.71 -14.94
N LYS A 245 -7.22 24.59 -15.26
CA LYS A 245 -8.66 24.59 -15.61
C LYS A 245 -9.51 25.18 -14.50
N LEU A 246 -9.28 24.78 -13.24
CA LEU A 246 -10.00 25.32 -12.09
C LEU A 246 -9.78 26.83 -11.93
N LEU A 247 -8.55 27.31 -12.13
CA LEU A 247 -8.22 28.74 -12.06
C LEU A 247 -8.84 29.54 -13.21
N ALA A 248 -8.99 28.94 -14.38
CA ALA A 248 -9.67 29.52 -15.53
C ALA A 248 -11.21 29.53 -15.39
N GLY A 249 -11.76 28.93 -14.33
CA GLY A 249 -13.19 28.81 -14.12
C GLY A 249 -13.86 27.80 -15.08
N GLU A 250 -13.07 26.90 -15.65
CA GLU A 250 -13.60 25.85 -16.52
C GLU A 250 -14.39 24.82 -15.70
N SER A 251 -15.37 24.19 -16.35
CA SER A 251 -16.04 23.00 -15.82
C SER A 251 -15.61 21.79 -16.63
N PHE A 252 -15.45 20.67 -15.94
CA PHE A 252 -15.13 19.38 -16.52
C PHE A 252 -16.01 18.31 -15.83
N PRO A 253 -16.21 17.14 -16.45
CA PRO A 253 -17.05 16.09 -15.90
C PRO A 253 -16.61 15.68 -14.49
N LEU A 254 -17.59 15.48 -13.61
CA LEU A 254 -17.39 14.92 -12.29
C LEU A 254 -18.02 13.53 -12.25
N GLU A 255 -17.21 12.53 -11.96
CA GLU A 255 -17.67 11.15 -11.80
C GLU A 255 -17.41 10.67 -10.38
N ARG A 256 -18.26 9.76 -9.89
CA ARG A 256 -18.07 9.18 -8.57
C ARG A 256 -16.89 8.22 -8.62
N SER A 257 -15.89 8.45 -7.77
CA SER A 257 -14.78 7.50 -7.60
C SER A 257 -15.23 6.23 -6.88
N VAL A 258 -14.40 5.20 -6.95
CA VAL A 258 -14.62 3.94 -6.20
C VAL A 258 -14.07 4.01 -4.76
N GLU A 259 -13.54 5.16 -4.35
CA GLU A 259 -12.78 5.29 -3.11
C GLU A 259 -13.66 5.15 -1.87
N TYR A 260 -13.20 4.33 -0.92
CA TYR A 260 -14.00 3.95 0.24
C TYR A 260 -14.26 5.09 1.25
N GLY A 261 -13.41 6.11 1.35
CA GLY A 261 -13.44 7.08 2.44
C GLY A 261 -14.80 7.79 2.57
N SER A 262 -15.34 8.29 1.46
CA SER A 262 -16.68 8.91 1.46
C SER A 262 -17.81 7.92 1.81
N LEU A 263 -17.67 6.65 1.42
CA LEU A 263 -18.64 5.59 1.71
C LEU A 263 -18.59 5.17 3.18
N ILE A 264 -17.40 5.11 3.79
CA ILE A 264 -17.20 4.83 5.21
C ILE A 264 -17.83 5.95 6.03
N ILE A 265 -17.51 7.21 5.73
CA ILE A 265 -18.09 8.37 6.42
C ILE A 265 -19.62 8.31 6.33
N HIS A 266 -20.17 8.07 5.14
CA HIS A 266 -21.60 7.92 4.95
C HIS A 266 -22.20 6.81 5.82
N SER A 267 -21.60 5.61 5.81
CA SER A 267 -22.09 4.46 6.58
C SER A 267 -22.05 4.69 8.09
N VAL A 268 -20.99 5.31 8.59
CA VAL A 268 -20.85 5.62 10.03
C VAL A 268 -21.85 6.70 10.46
N VAL A 269 -22.07 7.73 9.64
CA VAL A 269 -23.01 8.82 9.99
C VAL A 269 -24.48 8.39 9.87
N THR A 270 -24.83 7.60 8.85
CA THR A 270 -26.22 7.26 8.55
C THR A 270 -26.70 5.93 9.12
N GLY A 271 -25.77 5.05 9.48
CA GLY A 271 -26.09 3.66 9.84
C GLY A 271 -26.28 2.73 8.64
N GLU A 272 -26.13 3.18 7.39
CA GLU A 272 -26.23 2.31 6.22
C GLU A 272 -25.08 1.30 6.19
N ALA A 273 -25.41 0.01 6.32
CA ALA A 273 -24.43 -1.05 6.35
C ALA A 273 -23.74 -1.25 4.99
N ARG A 274 -22.41 -1.37 4.99
CA ARG A 274 -21.58 -1.70 3.82
C ARG A 274 -20.48 -2.70 4.17
N MET A 275 -20.04 -3.45 3.17
CA MET A 275 -18.80 -4.24 3.23
C MET A 275 -17.73 -3.55 2.39
N ILE A 276 -16.55 -3.39 2.96
CA ILE A 276 -15.35 -2.88 2.26
C ILE A 276 -14.17 -3.83 2.51
N TYR A 277 -13.03 -3.55 1.88
CA TYR A 277 -11.75 -4.14 2.28
C TYR A 277 -10.86 -3.05 2.88
N ALA A 278 -10.19 -3.37 3.99
CA ALA A 278 -9.25 -2.47 4.63
C ALA A 278 -8.09 -3.21 5.28
N SER A 279 -6.96 -2.52 5.34
CA SER A 279 -5.77 -2.90 6.08
C SER A 279 -5.90 -2.53 7.55
N VAL A 280 -5.82 -3.53 8.44
CA VAL A 280 -6.07 -3.43 9.89
C VAL A 280 -5.14 -4.35 10.68
N GLU A 281 -5.10 -4.19 12.01
CA GLU A 281 -4.33 -5.08 12.89
C GLU A 281 -4.87 -6.52 12.87
N ASN A 282 -3.97 -7.50 12.66
CA ASN A 282 -4.31 -8.92 12.72
C ASN A 282 -4.48 -9.39 14.17
N THR A 283 -5.71 -9.29 14.66
CA THR A 283 -6.12 -9.77 15.99
C THR A 283 -6.57 -11.24 15.99
N ASN A 284 -5.96 -12.07 15.12
CA ASN A 284 -6.42 -13.41 14.72
C ASN A 284 -7.54 -13.38 13.65
N LEU A 285 -7.54 -12.36 12.79
CA LEU A 285 -8.46 -12.26 11.65
C LEU A 285 -8.05 -13.24 10.54
N VAL A 286 -6.73 -13.35 10.31
CA VAL A 286 -6.12 -14.37 9.45
C VAL A 286 -5.20 -15.22 10.33
N GLU A 287 -5.63 -16.46 10.60
CA GLU A 287 -5.10 -17.28 11.70
C GLU A 287 -3.66 -17.74 11.50
N ASN A 288 -3.27 -17.96 10.24
CA ASN A 288 -1.95 -18.44 9.86
C ASN A 288 -1.04 -17.33 9.29
N LEU A 289 -1.33 -16.07 9.61
CA LEU A 289 -0.41 -14.95 9.49
C LEU A 289 0.00 -14.44 10.89
N PRO A 290 1.16 -13.80 11.06
CA PRO A 290 1.63 -13.34 12.37
C PRO A 290 0.60 -12.46 13.08
N ARG A 291 0.40 -12.70 14.38
CA ARG A 291 -0.46 -11.85 15.20
C ARG A 291 0.12 -10.43 15.27
N GLY A 292 -0.74 -9.44 15.15
CA GLY A 292 -0.37 -8.03 15.22
C GLY A 292 0.33 -7.50 13.96
N CYS A 293 0.43 -8.27 12.87
CA CYS A 293 0.78 -7.70 11.57
C CYS A 293 -0.40 -6.96 10.93
N CYS A 294 -0.14 -6.14 9.92
CA CYS A 294 -1.22 -5.49 9.17
C CYS A 294 -1.75 -6.45 8.10
N VAL A 295 -3.00 -6.87 8.25
CA VAL A 295 -3.71 -7.72 7.27
C VAL A 295 -4.78 -6.93 6.55
N GLU A 296 -5.08 -7.33 5.31
CA GLU A 296 -6.16 -6.76 4.52
C GLU A 296 -7.28 -7.79 4.39
N VAL A 297 -8.45 -7.43 4.94
CA VAL A 297 -9.63 -8.30 5.05
C VAL A 297 -10.90 -7.51 4.80
N ALA A 298 -12.01 -8.22 4.66
CA ALA A 298 -13.33 -7.60 4.64
C ALA A 298 -13.64 -6.92 5.98
N VAL A 299 -14.23 -5.72 5.93
CA VAL A 299 -14.65 -4.94 7.11
C VAL A 299 -16.09 -4.51 6.91
N ALA A 300 -16.93 -4.84 7.89
CA ALA A 300 -18.31 -4.36 7.95
C ALA A 300 -18.32 -2.94 8.53
N VAL A 301 -19.04 -2.03 7.88
CA VAL A 301 -19.15 -0.62 8.27
C VAL A 301 -20.61 -0.24 8.43
N ASP A 302 -20.97 0.30 9.58
CA ASP A 302 -22.29 0.89 9.86
C ASP A 302 -22.16 1.98 10.94
N GLY A 303 -23.27 2.37 11.56
CA GLY A 303 -23.30 3.40 12.61
C GLY A 303 -22.53 3.03 13.88
N THR A 304 -22.04 1.79 14.01
CA THR A 304 -21.16 1.36 15.11
C THR A 304 -19.67 1.47 14.78
N GLY A 305 -19.33 1.86 13.54
CA GLY A 305 -17.95 2.03 13.08
C GLY A 305 -17.46 0.88 12.19
N LEU A 306 -16.14 0.67 12.21
CA LEU A 306 -15.43 -0.34 11.42
C LEU A 306 -15.34 -1.65 12.23
N ARG A 307 -15.80 -2.77 11.66
CA ARG A 307 -15.74 -4.09 12.28
C ARG A 307 -15.06 -5.09 11.35
N PRO A 308 -13.74 -5.32 11.51
CA PRO A 308 -13.02 -6.30 10.71
C PRO A 308 -13.62 -7.70 10.86
N CYS A 309 -13.76 -8.40 9.74
CA CYS A 309 -14.32 -9.74 9.72
C CYS A 309 -13.21 -10.78 9.86
N HIS A 310 -13.47 -11.79 10.69
CA HIS A 310 -12.65 -12.99 10.74
C HIS A 310 -12.71 -13.71 9.39
N PHE A 311 -11.54 -14.02 8.83
CA PHE A 311 -11.41 -14.76 7.58
C PHE A 311 -11.14 -16.25 7.82
N GLY A 312 -10.30 -16.58 8.80
CA GLY A 312 -9.82 -17.94 9.07
C GLY A 312 -8.41 -18.19 8.55
N GLU A 313 -8.10 -19.44 8.18
CA GLU A 313 -6.82 -19.79 7.59
C GLU A 313 -6.80 -19.55 6.08
N LEU A 314 -5.75 -18.88 5.60
CA LEU A 314 -5.42 -18.90 4.18
C LEU A 314 -4.90 -20.29 3.77
N PRO A 315 -5.09 -20.74 2.52
CA PRO A 315 -4.36 -21.90 2.01
C PRO A 315 -2.85 -21.74 2.25
N PRO A 316 -2.14 -22.80 2.69
CA PRO A 316 -0.79 -22.67 3.24
C PRO A 316 0.22 -21.98 2.31
N GLN A 317 0.13 -22.22 1.00
CA GLN A 317 1.01 -21.61 0.00
C GLN A 317 0.76 -20.10 -0.16
N LEU A 318 -0.45 -19.63 0.10
CA LEU A 318 -0.82 -18.21 0.01
C LEU A 318 -0.40 -17.47 1.27
N ALA A 319 -0.60 -18.08 2.44
CA ALA A 319 -0.05 -17.57 3.70
C ALA A 319 1.49 -17.46 3.65
N ALA A 320 2.15 -18.49 3.13
CA ALA A 320 3.60 -18.50 2.93
C ALA A 320 4.08 -17.51 1.85
N HIS A 321 3.20 -17.09 0.94
CA HIS A 321 3.49 -15.99 0.01
C HIS A 321 3.49 -14.65 0.73
N CYS A 322 2.51 -14.37 1.59
CA CYS A 322 2.38 -13.11 2.32
C CYS A 322 3.39 -12.95 3.48
N ALA A 323 3.70 -14.05 4.18
CA ALA A 323 4.48 -14.00 5.42
C ALA A 323 5.87 -13.32 5.31
N PRO A 324 6.67 -13.55 4.25
CA PRO A 324 7.94 -12.84 4.10
C PRO A 324 7.78 -11.32 4.00
N HIS A 325 6.75 -10.83 3.32
CA HIS A 325 6.46 -9.40 3.21
C HIS A 325 6.05 -8.80 4.55
N ALA A 326 5.20 -9.50 5.31
CA ALA A 326 4.85 -9.10 6.66
C ALA A 326 6.08 -9.04 7.59
N ALA A 327 7.07 -9.93 7.40
CA ALA A 327 8.32 -9.89 8.15
C ALA A 327 9.17 -8.65 7.81
N VAL A 328 9.29 -8.29 6.54
CA VAL A 328 9.97 -7.05 6.11
C VAL A 328 9.26 -5.82 6.70
N GLN A 329 7.92 -5.81 6.69
CA GLN A 329 7.12 -4.74 7.28
C GLN A 329 7.35 -4.64 8.80
N ASP A 330 7.33 -5.75 9.56
CA ASP A 330 7.58 -5.72 11.02
C ASP A 330 8.94 -5.12 11.34
N VAL A 331 9.98 -5.61 10.67
CA VAL A 331 11.36 -5.19 10.91
C VAL A 331 11.56 -3.71 10.53
N THR A 332 10.93 -3.24 9.45
CA THR A 332 10.96 -1.81 9.07
C THR A 332 10.24 -0.94 10.10
N VAL A 333 9.06 -1.36 10.57
CA VAL A 333 8.30 -0.65 11.61
C VAL A 333 9.12 -0.59 12.91
N ARG A 334 9.77 -1.68 13.31
CA ARG A 334 10.69 -1.69 14.47
C ARG A 334 11.86 -0.74 14.27
N ALA A 335 12.48 -0.71 13.10
CA ALA A 335 13.57 0.23 12.81
C ALA A 335 13.12 1.68 13.07
N ALA A 336 11.94 2.07 12.57
CA ALA A 336 11.41 3.41 12.75
C ALA A 336 11.02 3.72 14.22
N LEU A 337 10.36 2.78 14.91
CA LEU A 337 9.89 3.00 16.29
C LEU A 337 11.03 2.94 17.32
N GLU A 338 12.01 2.07 17.12
CA GLU A 338 13.08 1.80 18.08
C GLU A 338 14.35 2.61 17.76
N GLY A 339 14.42 3.27 16.59
CA GLY A 339 15.63 3.94 16.11
C GLY A 339 16.78 2.96 15.84
N ASN A 340 16.46 1.71 15.52
CA ASN A 340 17.46 0.65 15.34
C ASN A 340 17.89 0.55 13.87
N LEU A 341 19.06 1.10 13.57
CA LEU A 341 19.64 1.10 12.24
C LEU A 341 19.91 -0.31 11.69
N ASP A 342 20.27 -1.29 12.53
CA ASP A 342 20.48 -2.67 12.08
C ASP A 342 19.20 -3.26 11.45
N HIS A 343 18.03 -2.87 11.95
CA HIS A 343 16.76 -3.35 11.40
C HIS A 343 16.49 -2.84 9.98
N VAL A 344 17.04 -1.70 9.56
CA VAL A 344 16.95 -1.26 8.16
C VAL A 344 17.66 -2.26 7.24
N TYR A 345 18.88 -2.67 7.60
CA TYR A 345 19.61 -3.70 6.84
C TYR A 345 18.89 -5.05 6.89
N HIS A 346 18.40 -5.47 8.05
CA HIS A 346 17.66 -6.73 8.17
C HIS A 346 16.42 -6.75 7.28
N ALA A 347 15.65 -5.66 7.23
CA ALA A 347 14.48 -5.56 6.36
C ALA A 347 14.87 -5.70 4.88
N ALA A 348 15.91 -4.97 4.44
CA ALA A 348 16.41 -5.05 3.07
C ALA A 348 16.97 -6.45 2.71
N MET A 349 17.64 -7.11 3.65
CA MET A 349 18.18 -8.48 3.48
C MET A 349 17.11 -9.57 3.55
N LEU A 350 15.89 -9.26 3.97
CA LEU A 350 14.74 -10.16 3.94
C LEU A 350 13.86 -9.91 2.69
N ASP A 351 14.06 -8.81 1.97
CA ASP A 351 13.31 -8.52 0.76
C ASP A 351 13.60 -9.55 -0.34
N ARG A 352 12.54 -10.14 -0.87
CA ARG A 352 12.65 -11.30 -1.77
C ARG A 352 13.21 -10.92 -3.13
N HIS A 353 12.91 -9.72 -3.63
CA HIS A 353 13.42 -9.27 -4.92
C HIS A 353 14.91 -8.89 -4.80
N ALA A 354 15.25 -8.05 -3.82
CA ALA A 354 16.62 -7.66 -3.55
C ALA A 354 17.55 -8.88 -3.35
N THR A 355 17.14 -9.84 -2.52
CA THR A 355 17.93 -11.07 -2.27
C THR A 355 18.04 -12.01 -3.46
N SER A 356 17.16 -11.86 -4.46
CA SER A 356 17.21 -12.67 -5.67
C SER A 356 18.18 -12.13 -6.74
N VAL A 357 18.64 -10.89 -6.58
CA VAL A 357 19.51 -10.17 -7.52
C VAL A 357 20.85 -9.77 -6.90
N LEU A 358 20.85 -9.35 -5.63
CA LEU A 358 22.01 -8.76 -4.95
C LEU A 358 22.58 -9.66 -3.87
N SER A 359 23.89 -9.58 -3.66
CA SER A 359 24.58 -10.13 -2.47
C SER A 359 24.33 -9.28 -1.22
N LEU A 360 24.62 -9.81 -0.03
CA LEU A 360 24.46 -9.09 1.24
C LEU A 360 25.26 -7.78 1.30
N ASP A 361 26.49 -7.76 0.78
CA ASP A 361 27.33 -6.56 0.75
C ASP A 361 26.75 -5.50 -0.19
N GLN A 362 26.19 -5.91 -1.33
CA GLN A 362 25.51 -5.00 -2.26
C GLN A 362 24.21 -4.44 -1.65
N ILE A 363 23.41 -5.27 -0.97
CA ILE A 363 22.22 -4.80 -0.26
C ILE A 363 22.60 -3.78 0.81
N ALA A 364 23.67 -4.04 1.58
CA ALA A 364 24.16 -3.11 2.57
C ALA A 364 24.60 -1.76 1.94
N ALA A 365 25.30 -1.80 0.81
CA ALA A 365 25.71 -0.60 0.10
C ALA A 365 24.52 0.22 -0.44
N VAL A 366 23.47 -0.45 -0.97
CA VAL A 366 22.22 0.22 -1.37
C VAL A 366 21.55 0.91 -0.18
N VAL A 367 21.49 0.23 0.97
CA VAL A 367 20.91 0.81 2.20
C VAL A 367 21.71 2.01 2.68
N ASP A 368 23.04 1.91 2.73
CA ASP A 368 23.92 3.01 3.15
C ASP A 368 23.68 4.25 2.28
N GLU A 369 23.66 4.07 0.96
CA GLU A 369 23.50 5.17 0.00
C GLU A 369 22.09 5.79 0.05
N LEU A 370 21.04 4.99 0.25
CA LEU A 370 19.68 5.51 0.43
C LEU A 370 19.52 6.28 1.74
N ILE A 371 20.14 5.84 2.84
CA ILE A 371 20.13 6.60 4.10
C ILE A 371 20.81 7.96 3.91
N GLU A 372 21.97 7.97 3.27
CA GLU A 372 22.71 9.21 2.98
C GLU A 372 21.89 10.15 2.08
N ALA A 373 21.32 9.63 1.00
CA ALA A 373 20.58 10.43 0.02
C ALA A 373 19.28 11.03 0.57
N HIS A 374 18.55 10.29 1.42
CA HIS A 374 17.32 10.78 2.04
C HIS A 374 17.59 11.70 3.25
N GLY A 375 18.76 11.62 3.86
CA GLY A 375 19.26 12.58 4.86
C GLY A 375 18.24 12.91 5.95
N ASP A 376 17.87 14.19 6.06
CA ASP A 376 16.95 14.69 7.09
C ASP A 376 15.51 14.19 6.96
N ALA A 377 15.13 13.60 5.82
CA ALA A 377 13.84 12.94 5.69
C ALA A 377 13.78 11.60 6.44
N MET A 378 14.93 11.02 6.81
CA MET A 378 14.99 9.80 7.61
C MET A 378 14.72 10.09 9.09
N PRO A 379 14.17 9.12 9.86
CA PRO A 379 14.04 9.23 11.31
C PRO A 379 15.40 9.54 11.96
N GLU A 380 15.42 10.42 12.96
CA GLU A 380 16.67 10.91 13.60
C GLU A 380 17.60 9.77 14.04
N GLY A 381 17.06 8.73 14.68
CA GLY A 381 17.84 7.56 15.14
C GLY A 381 18.41 6.68 14.03
N LEU A 382 18.01 6.90 12.77
CA LEU A 382 18.46 6.11 11.61
C LEU A 382 19.37 6.90 10.68
N ARG A 383 19.65 8.18 10.96
CA ARG A 383 20.54 9.00 10.15
C ARG A 383 21.99 8.57 10.36
N THR A 384 22.81 8.63 9.30
CA THR A 384 24.25 8.48 9.44
C THR A 384 24.79 9.64 10.27
N SER A 385 25.23 9.37 11.51
CA SER A 385 26.01 10.37 12.23
C SER A 385 27.27 10.68 11.41
N ASN A 386 27.69 11.94 11.33
CA ASN A 386 28.95 12.38 10.70
C ASN A 386 30.23 11.76 11.32
N SER A 387 30.11 10.71 12.14
CA SER A 387 31.21 9.94 12.68
C SER A 387 31.44 8.68 11.85
N GLY A 388 32.05 8.86 10.68
CA GLY A 388 32.71 7.78 9.97
C GLY A 388 33.89 7.26 10.79
N ALA A 389 33.66 6.35 11.73
CA ALA A 389 34.69 5.51 12.34
C ALA A 389 34.04 4.36 13.13
N ASN A 390 34.49 3.13 12.86
CA ASN A 390 34.13 1.87 13.54
C ASN A 390 32.75 1.27 13.24
N ARG A 391 32.64 0.60 12.08
CA ARG A 391 31.87 -0.66 11.97
C ARG A 391 32.80 -1.87 12.01
N GLY A 392 33.74 -1.86 12.95
CA GLY A 392 34.60 -2.99 13.27
C GLY A 392 34.06 -3.73 14.49
N THR A 393 33.97 -5.06 14.37
CA THR A 393 33.61 -6.05 15.40
C THR A 393 32.22 -5.90 16.01
N ARG A 394 31.29 -6.73 15.51
CA ARG A 394 30.10 -7.15 16.28
C ARG A 394 30.61 -7.75 17.59
N ASP A 395 30.35 -7.08 18.71
CA ASP A 395 30.50 -7.68 20.03
C ASP A 395 29.66 -8.96 20.04
N ALA A 396 30.33 -10.07 20.34
CA ALA A 396 29.71 -11.37 20.48
C ALA A 396 28.61 -11.27 21.54
N ARG A 397 27.35 -11.38 21.11
CA ARG A 397 26.19 -11.25 22.00
C ARG A 397 26.22 -12.36 23.06
N ALA A 398 26.28 -11.91 24.32
CA ALA A 398 25.92 -12.68 25.51
C ALA A 398 24.40 -12.62 25.74
#